data_AF-A0AAD5Y1V7-F1
#
_entry.id   AF-A0AAD5Y1V7-F1
#
_cell.length_a   1.000
_cell.length_b   1.000
_cell.length_c   1.000
_cell.angle_alpha   90.00
_cell.angle_beta   90.00
_cell.angle_gamma   90.00
#
_symmetry.space_group_name_H-M   'P 1'
#
loop_
_entity.id
_entity.type
_entity.pdbx_description
1 polymer ?
#
loop_
_entity_poly.entity_id
_entity_poly.type
_entity_poly.pdbx_seq_one_letter_code
_entity_poly.pdbx_strand_id
1 'polypeptide(L)'
;MKNYYFLLLQSVVATRSVSDVASHFLVTYQDTTAATMDQLDYWPRANVYQAMFDHYELTGLRDSTLNQYLSKLSKFDYKGDSNQYLDDRAWLALAALKAHDLQPNQEYIDHAAHEHQLMQQSWSSKCGGGVLWTINGDYKNTIANGLYFELSSKLFLKTKNQFYLNEAQKTIDWIMNVAKLYDGKVFLDGIKNIDSTCSLNGGIYSYQHGVIISGMVNMYKATSDQNWLGQAVQMAVNSISSFSTNNVIREYSSCDRSGSANDCGNDGALFKGIYVRGLYRLLQVTGVNPQTSSVAKLLSNSWNSLTETDMYSANPQTLVAGLNWAGKSQRKDSRAQVIALDLLNSQYVVSPQETLACVYWDANFGGRQICYTEQGYYDAPWNDAISSLIVVAPKCKVTLAEDGNMGGRTKTFGYGSVPYVGKDFNDITSSLQISC
;
A
#
# COMPACT_ATOMS: atom_id res chain seq x y z
N MET A 1 11.27 -13.61 -36.68
CA MET A 1 10.06 -13.14 -35.97
C MET A 1 10.17 -13.21 -34.43
N LYS A 2 10.60 -14.32 -33.80
CA LYS A 2 10.76 -14.38 -32.32
C LYS A 2 11.75 -13.36 -31.70
N ASN A 3 12.84 -13.02 -32.40
CA ASN A 3 13.84 -12.04 -31.90
C ASN A 3 13.42 -10.57 -32.03
N TYR A 4 12.49 -10.23 -32.94
CA TYR A 4 11.99 -8.86 -33.09
C TYR A 4 11.03 -8.50 -31.95
N TYR A 5 10.20 -9.45 -31.51
CA TYR A 5 9.37 -9.28 -30.31
C TYR A 5 10.23 -9.14 -29.05
N PHE A 6 11.34 -9.86 -28.92
CA PHE A 6 12.21 -9.80 -27.75
C PHE A 6 12.93 -8.44 -27.62
N LEU A 7 13.31 -7.82 -28.74
CA LEU A 7 13.94 -6.49 -28.76
C LEU A 7 12.91 -5.35 -28.58
N LEU A 8 11.68 -5.50 -29.11
CA LEU A 8 10.56 -4.62 -28.77
C LEU A 8 10.12 -4.79 -27.30
N LEU A 9 10.26 -5.97 -26.70
CA LEU A 9 9.95 -6.24 -25.30
C LEU A 9 10.97 -5.61 -24.34
N GLN A 10 12.26 -5.59 -24.69
CA GLN A 10 13.28 -4.89 -23.90
C GLN A 10 13.17 -3.36 -24.02
N SER A 11 12.66 -2.83 -25.13
CA SER A 11 12.40 -1.39 -25.28
C SER A 11 11.07 -0.92 -24.64
N VAL A 12 10.20 -1.84 -24.21
CA VAL A 12 8.88 -1.54 -23.59
C VAL A 12 8.95 -1.43 -22.06
N VAL A 13 10.00 -1.93 -21.41
CA VAL A 13 10.17 -1.83 -19.95
C VAL A 13 10.94 -0.55 -19.55
N ALA A 14 11.80 -0.04 -20.41
CA ALA A 14 12.72 1.06 -20.09
C ALA A 14 12.09 2.48 -20.12
N THR A 15 10.81 2.62 -20.50
CA THR A 15 10.18 3.94 -20.73
C THR A 15 8.72 4.08 -20.27
N ARG A 16 8.15 3.09 -19.55
CA ARG A 16 6.77 3.18 -19.09
C ARG A 16 6.63 4.10 -17.89
N SER A 17 5.68 5.03 -17.96
CA SER A 17 5.23 5.80 -16.80
C SER A 17 4.65 4.85 -15.73
N VAL A 18 4.62 5.27 -14.46
CA VAL A 18 3.99 4.49 -13.37
C VAL A 18 2.54 4.12 -13.73
N SER A 19 1.81 5.01 -14.40
CA SER A 19 0.46 4.77 -14.92
C SER A 19 0.39 3.66 -15.99
N ASP A 20 1.37 3.56 -16.87
CA ASP A 20 1.40 2.51 -17.91
C ASP A 20 1.67 1.14 -17.31
N VAL A 21 2.56 1.05 -16.31
CA VAL A 21 2.78 -0.21 -15.59
C VAL A 21 1.55 -0.58 -14.76
N ALA A 22 0.94 0.40 -14.08
CA ALA A 22 -0.24 0.20 -13.26
C ALA A 22 -1.42 -0.36 -14.06
N SER A 23 -1.76 0.25 -15.20
CA SER A 23 -2.88 -0.18 -16.03
C SER A 23 -2.78 -1.65 -16.48
N HIS A 24 -1.59 -2.11 -16.86
CA HIS A 24 -1.37 -3.49 -17.28
C HIS A 24 -1.24 -4.46 -16.11
N PHE A 25 -0.66 -4.01 -14.99
CA PHE A 25 -0.52 -4.82 -13.79
C PHE A 25 -1.86 -5.05 -13.10
N LEU A 26 -2.75 -4.05 -13.06
CA LEU A 26 -4.05 -4.17 -12.41
C LEU A 26 -4.98 -5.16 -13.13
N VAL A 27 -4.87 -5.29 -14.46
CA VAL A 27 -5.56 -6.34 -15.23
C VAL A 27 -5.13 -7.71 -14.72
N THR A 28 -3.81 -7.97 -14.67
CA THR A 28 -3.28 -9.23 -14.11
C THR A 28 -3.68 -9.43 -12.66
N TYR A 29 -3.65 -8.38 -11.85
CA TYR A 29 -4.01 -8.45 -10.44
C TYR A 29 -5.45 -8.93 -10.26
N GLN A 30 -6.37 -8.39 -11.07
CA GLN A 30 -7.76 -8.84 -11.09
C GLN A 30 -7.86 -10.31 -11.54
N ASP A 31 -7.19 -10.68 -12.63
CA ASP A 31 -7.24 -12.04 -13.19
C ASP A 31 -6.62 -13.11 -12.28
N THR A 32 -5.57 -12.76 -11.53
CA THR A 32 -4.77 -13.73 -10.75
C THR A 32 -5.01 -13.69 -9.25
N THR A 33 -5.46 -12.55 -8.70
CA THR A 33 -5.62 -12.34 -7.26
C THR A 33 -7.08 -12.15 -6.88
N ALA A 34 -7.88 -11.44 -7.68
CA ALA A 34 -9.33 -11.34 -7.42
C ALA A 34 -10.03 -12.69 -7.69
N ALA A 35 -9.60 -13.42 -8.71
CA ALA A 35 -10.15 -14.72 -9.08
C ALA A 35 -9.80 -15.84 -8.10
N THR A 36 -8.65 -15.76 -7.42
CA THR A 36 -8.19 -16.76 -6.44
C THR A 36 -8.34 -16.28 -4.99
N MET A 37 -8.94 -15.11 -4.78
CA MET A 37 -9.07 -14.50 -3.45
C MET A 37 -9.77 -15.42 -2.44
N ASP A 38 -10.74 -16.21 -2.93
CA ASP A 38 -11.49 -17.16 -2.13
C ASP A 38 -10.68 -18.40 -1.74
N GLN A 39 -9.53 -18.64 -2.41
CA GLN A 39 -8.56 -19.70 -2.11
C GLN A 39 -7.48 -19.26 -1.11
N LEU A 40 -7.37 -17.96 -0.84
CA LEU A 40 -6.47 -17.45 0.19
C LEU A 40 -7.06 -17.66 1.58
N ASP A 41 -6.17 -17.95 2.53
CA ASP A 41 -6.46 -17.95 3.96
C ASP A 41 -6.98 -16.58 4.43
N TYR A 42 -7.45 -16.52 5.68
CA TYR A 42 -8.14 -15.35 6.22
C TYR A 42 -7.30 -14.07 6.18
N TRP A 43 -6.07 -14.10 6.72
CA TRP A 43 -5.23 -12.90 6.83
C TRP A 43 -4.52 -12.46 5.53
N PRO A 44 -4.11 -13.36 4.59
CA PRO A 44 -3.66 -12.96 3.26
C PRO A 44 -4.75 -12.22 2.50
N ARG A 45 -6.01 -12.67 2.61
CA ARG A 45 -7.17 -12.02 2.00
C ARG A 45 -7.37 -10.61 2.53
N ALA A 46 -7.22 -10.40 3.84
CA ALA A 46 -7.26 -9.06 4.42
C ALA A 46 -6.20 -8.11 3.83
N ASN A 47 -5.01 -8.63 3.51
CA ASN A 47 -3.95 -7.84 2.87
C ASN A 47 -4.22 -7.54 1.38
N VAL A 48 -4.92 -8.40 0.65
CA VAL A 48 -5.45 -8.08 -0.69
C VAL A 48 -6.35 -6.84 -0.61
N TYR A 49 -7.27 -6.81 0.35
CA TYR A 49 -8.17 -5.66 0.55
C TYR A 49 -7.41 -4.39 0.88
N GLN A 50 -6.46 -4.44 1.83
CA GLN A 50 -5.69 -3.26 2.20
C GLN A 50 -4.88 -2.69 1.03
N ALA A 51 -4.16 -3.52 0.28
CA ALA A 51 -3.38 -3.07 -0.87
C ALA A 51 -4.28 -2.44 -1.96
N MET A 52 -5.43 -3.05 -2.24
CA MET A 52 -6.40 -2.54 -3.22
C MET A 52 -7.06 -1.24 -2.74
N PHE A 53 -7.44 -1.14 -1.47
CA PHE A 53 -8.04 0.09 -0.96
C PHE A 53 -7.04 1.23 -0.81
N ASP A 54 -5.79 0.94 -0.44
CA ASP A 54 -4.72 1.93 -0.49
C ASP A 54 -4.50 2.40 -1.93
N HIS A 55 -4.59 1.50 -2.93
CA HIS A 55 -4.56 1.87 -4.35
C HIS A 55 -5.69 2.84 -4.73
N TYR A 56 -6.94 2.53 -4.39
CA TYR A 56 -8.08 3.40 -4.67
C TYR A 56 -8.08 4.73 -3.90
N GLU A 57 -7.53 4.76 -2.68
CA GLU A 57 -7.35 6.01 -1.95
C GLU A 57 -6.27 6.87 -2.61
N LEU A 58 -5.12 6.28 -2.91
CA LEU A 58 -3.99 6.97 -3.52
C LEU A 58 -4.42 7.55 -4.86
N THR A 59 -4.93 6.70 -5.76
CA THR A 59 -5.35 7.02 -7.13
C THR A 59 -6.62 7.86 -7.22
N GLY A 60 -7.52 7.82 -6.23
CA GLY A 60 -8.84 8.44 -6.35
C GLY A 60 -9.78 7.77 -7.37
N LEU A 61 -9.37 6.66 -8.01
CA LEU A 61 -10.22 5.90 -8.94
C LEU A 61 -11.49 5.43 -8.25
N ARG A 62 -12.60 5.38 -8.98
CA ARG A 62 -13.88 4.84 -8.51
C ARG A 62 -14.54 4.08 -9.67
N ASP A 63 -14.54 2.76 -9.59
CA ASP A 63 -15.06 1.88 -10.63
C ASP A 63 -15.86 0.71 -10.03
N SER A 64 -16.37 -0.18 -10.89
CA SER A 64 -17.14 -1.34 -10.46
C SER A 64 -16.30 -2.36 -9.68
N THR A 65 -14.98 -2.40 -9.89
CA THR A 65 -14.08 -3.30 -9.16
C THR A 65 -13.98 -2.89 -7.69
N LEU A 66 -13.87 -1.60 -7.38
CA LEU A 66 -13.91 -1.12 -6.00
C LEU A 66 -15.18 -1.61 -5.27
N ASN A 67 -16.34 -1.45 -5.91
CA ASN A 67 -17.63 -1.86 -5.35
C ASN A 67 -17.68 -3.38 -5.10
N GLN A 68 -17.06 -4.19 -5.96
CA GLN A 68 -16.96 -5.63 -5.74
C GLN A 68 -16.12 -5.97 -4.51
N TYR A 69 -14.95 -5.34 -4.33
CA TYR A 69 -14.11 -5.57 -3.16
C TYR A 69 -14.79 -5.11 -1.85
N LEU A 70 -15.43 -3.93 -1.86
CA LEU A 70 -16.19 -3.43 -0.71
C LEU A 70 -17.35 -4.36 -0.33
N SER A 71 -18.10 -4.84 -1.34
CA SER A 71 -19.20 -5.80 -1.13
C SER A 71 -18.73 -7.16 -0.65
N LYS A 72 -17.56 -7.65 -1.09
CA LYS A 72 -16.99 -8.91 -0.59
C LYS A 72 -16.52 -8.76 0.86
N LEU A 73 -15.91 -7.63 1.21
CA LEU A 73 -15.46 -7.36 2.59
C LEU A 73 -16.64 -7.22 3.56
N SER A 74 -17.71 -6.52 3.18
CA SER A 74 -18.86 -6.23 4.06
C SER A 74 -19.64 -7.47 4.51
N LYS A 75 -19.41 -8.63 3.87
CA LYS A 75 -19.92 -9.91 4.35
C LYS A 75 -19.26 -10.37 5.65
N PHE A 76 -18.10 -9.80 5.98
CA PHE A 76 -17.24 -10.19 7.11
C PHE A 76 -17.09 -11.71 7.24
N ASP A 77 -17.03 -12.43 6.10
CA ASP A 77 -17.21 -13.89 6.01
C ASP A 77 -16.52 -14.63 7.17
N TYR A 78 -17.36 -15.08 8.11
CA TYR A 78 -17.03 -15.45 9.48
C TYR A 78 -16.38 -16.85 9.57
N LYS A 79 -15.31 -17.08 8.80
CA LYS A 79 -14.27 -17.99 9.32
C LYS A 79 -13.58 -17.38 10.56
N GLY A 80 -13.73 -16.08 10.77
CA GLY A 80 -13.26 -15.29 11.90
C GLY A 80 -13.62 -15.89 13.25
N ASP A 81 -14.87 -16.24 13.54
CA ASP A 81 -15.28 -16.73 14.87
C ASP A 81 -14.57 -18.02 15.31
N SER A 82 -14.21 -18.88 14.37
CA SER A 82 -13.37 -20.07 14.62
C SER A 82 -11.86 -19.79 14.56
N ASN A 83 -11.45 -18.61 14.08
CA ASN A 83 -10.05 -18.23 13.98
C ASN A 83 -9.52 -17.86 15.37
N GLN A 84 -8.62 -18.70 15.87
CA GLN A 84 -7.96 -18.50 17.16
C GLN A 84 -6.79 -17.51 17.10
N TYR A 85 -6.33 -17.14 15.91
CA TYR A 85 -5.21 -16.22 15.69
C TYR A 85 -5.71 -14.77 15.74
N LEU A 86 -5.18 -14.01 16.71
CA LEU A 86 -5.63 -12.65 17.00
C LEU A 86 -5.03 -11.62 16.03
N ASP A 87 -3.84 -11.89 15.51
CA ASP A 87 -3.24 -11.13 14.41
C ASP A 87 -4.06 -11.26 13.13
N ASP A 88 -4.48 -12.47 12.76
CA ASP A 88 -5.35 -12.73 11.60
C ASP A 88 -6.58 -11.81 11.59
N ARG A 89 -7.28 -11.76 12.73
CA ARG A 89 -8.46 -10.92 12.96
C ARG A 89 -8.17 -9.44 12.80
N ALA A 90 -7.05 -8.98 13.36
CA ALA A 90 -6.64 -7.58 13.29
C ALA A 90 -6.39 -7.11 11.85
N TRP A 91 -5.87 -7.98 10.97
CA TRP A 91 -5.69 -7.63 9.56
C TRP A 91 -7.01 -7.29 8.87
N LEU A 92 -8.08 -8.04 9.15
CA LEU A 92 -9.40 -7.77 8.57
C LEU A 92 -10.02 -6.51 9.17
N ALA A 93 -9.86 -6.29 10.48
CA ALA A 93 -10.31 -5.06 11.14
C ALA A 93 -9.65 -3.80 10.53
N LEU A 94 -8.35 -3.85 10.24
CA LEU A 94 -7.63 -2.76 9.56
C LEU A 94 -8.12 -2.54 8.13
N ALA A 95 -8.47 -3.61 7.41
CA ALA A 95 -9.08 -3.55 6.09
C ALA A 95 -10.48 -2.93 6.14
N ALA A 96 -11.30 -3.27 7.12
CA ALA A 96 -12.62 -2.68 7.36
C ALA A 96 -12.50 -1.16 7.62
N LEU A 97 -11.59 -0.75 8.50
CA LEU A 97 -11.35 0.69 8.73
C LEU A 97 -10.83 1.41 7.47
N LYS A 98 -10.12 0.71 6.57
CA LYS A 98 -9.72 1.30 5.29
C LYS A 98 -10.89 1.38 4.30
N ALA A 99 -11.77 0.39 4.28
CA ALA A 99 -13.00 0.44 3.50
C ALA A 99 -13.90 1.59 3.93
N HIS A 100 -14.02 1.84 5.25
CA HIS A 100 -14.72 3.00 5.78
C HIS A 100 -14.20 4.34 5.22
N ASP A 101 -12.90 4.44 4.98
CA ASP A 101 -12.28 5.66 4.42
C ASP A 101 -12.65 5.91 2.96
N LEU A 102 -12.97 4.84 2.21
CA LEU A 102 -13.42 4.92 0.82
C LEU A 102 -14.93 5.05 0.70
N GLN A 103 -15.67 4.34 1.56
CA GLN A 103 -17.12 4.33 1.64
C GLN A 103 -17.52 4.29 3.12
N PRO A 104 -17.87 5.45 3.72
CA PRO A 104 -18.27 5.52 5.12
C PRO A 104 -19.43 4.57 5.42
N ASN A 105 -19.19 3.62 6.31
CA ASN A 105 -20.17 2.70 6.87
C ASN A 105 -19.79 2.39 8.32
N GLN A 106 -20.75 2.55 9.25
CA GLN A 106 -20.54 2.33 10.67
C GLN A 106 -20.24 0.86 11.00
N GLU A 107 -20.78 -0.09 10.23
CA GLU A 107 -20.53 -1.52 10.43
C GLU A 107 -19.03 -1.88 10.34
N TYR A 108 -18.26 -1.16 9.51
CA TYR A 108 -16.82 -1.34 9.44
C TYR A 108 -16.09 -0.90 10.72
N ILE A 109 -16.56 0.19 11.35
CA ILE A 109 -16.03 0.64 12.64
C ILE A 109 -16.43 -0.33 13.74
N ASP A 110 -17.68 -0.78 13.74
CA ASP A 110 -18.20 -1.71 14.75
C ASP A 110 -17.48 -3.05 14.69
N HIS A 111 -17.25 -3.59 13.49
CA HIS A 111 -16.42 -4.79 13.29
C HIS A 111 -15.00 -4.60 13.82
N ALA A 112 -14.35 -3.48 13.48
CA ALA A 112 -13.00 -3.20 13.96
C ALA A 112 -12.92 -3.03 15.49
N ALA A 113 -13.94 -2.42 16.10
CA ALA A 113 -14.06 -2.30 17.55
C ALA A 113 -14.26 -3.67 18.23
N HIS A 114 -15.04 -4.57 17.61
CA HIS A 114 -15.23 -5.93 18.09
C HIS A 114 -13.93 -6.74 18.10
N GLU A 115 -13.20 -6.77 16.98
CA GLU A 115 -11.92 -7.50 16.91
C GLU A 115 -10.87 -6.88 17.85
N HIS A 116 -10.85 -5.54 17.97
CA HIS A 116 -10.01 -4.85 18.95
C HIS A 116 -10.31 -5.31 20.38
N GLN A 117 -11.59 -5.41 20.75
CA GLN A 117 -12.00 -5.89 22.08
C GLN A 117 -11.54 -7.33 22.34
N LEU A 118 -11.60 -8.23 21.35
CA LEU A 118 -11.11 -9.60 21.49
C LEU A 118 -9.59 -9.64 21.74
N MET A 119 -8.82 -8.83 21.01
CA MET A 119 -7.37 -8.69 21.28
C MET A 119 -7.11 -8.12 22.67
N GLN A 120 -7.87 -7.10 23.08
CA GLN A 120 -7.75 -6.47 24.39
C GLN A 120 -8.00 -7.47 25.53
N GLN A 121 -8.97 -8.37 25.37
CA GLN A 121 -9.27 -9.42 26.36
C GLN A 121 -8.12 -10.42 26.52
N SER A 122 -7.27 -10.59 25.50
CA SER A 122 -6.06 -11.43 25.58
C SER A 122 -4.88 -10.73 26.28
N TRP A 123 -4.98 -9.43 26.57
CA TRP A 123 -3.91 -8.70 27.22
C TRP A 123 -3.56 -9.34 28.57
N SER A 124 -2.28 -9.66 28.77
CA SER A 124 -1.81 -10.33 29.97
C SER A 124 -0.65 -9.55 30.60
N SER A 125 -0.65 -9.37 31.92
CA SER A 125 0.43 -8.70 32.66
C SER A 125 1.73 -9.51 32.72
N LYS A 126 1.70 -10.80 32.37
CA LYS A 126 2.91 -11.64 32.30
C LYS A 126 3.93 -11.04 31.33
N CYS A 127 5.21 -11.14 31.63
CA CYS A 127 6.27 -10.51 30.83
C CYS A 127 6.01 -9.01 30.58
N GLY A 128 5.49 -8.27 31.58
CA GLY A 128 5.35 -6.81 31.51
C GLY A 128 4.16 -6.30 30.67
N GLY A 129 3.27 -7.15 30.18
CA GLY A 129 2.12 -6.73 29.35
C GLY A 129 2.04 -7.47 28.02
N GLY A 130 1.27 -6.93 27.08
CA GLY A 130 1.14 -7.42 25.71
C GLY A 130 -0.02 -8.38 25.51
N VAL A 131 -0.58 -8.34 24.29
CA VAL A 131 -1.61 -9.27 23.81
C VAL A 131 -0.99 -10.60 23.37
N LEU A 132 -1.78 -11.66 23.44
CA LEU A 132 -1.38 -12.99 22.98
C LEU A 132 -1.51 -13.11 21.45
N TRP A 133 -0.76 -14.03 20.86
CA TRP A 133 -0.91 -14.39 19.46
C TRP A 133 -2.22 -15.15 19.20
N THR A 134 -2.59 -16.05 20.11
CA THR A 134 -3.83 -16.82 20.02
C THR A 134 -4.64 -16.73 21.31
N ILE A 135 -5.96 -16.94 21.20
CA ILE A 135 -6.93 -16.78 22.31
C ILE A 135 -6.53 -17.55 23.59
N ASN A 136 -5.96 -18.75 23.45
CA ASN A 136 -5.54 -19.60 24.57
C ASN A 136 -4.04 -19.95 24.52
N GLY A 137 -3.23 -19.12 23.85
CA GLY A 137 -1.81 -19.38 23.66
C GLY A 137 -0.92 -18.85 24.80
N ASP A 138 0.36 -19.22 24.72
CA ASP A 138 1.42 -18.78 25.63
C ASP A 138 2.52 -17.98 24.91
N TYR A 139 2.22 -17.51 23.70
CA TYR A 139 3.13 -16.74 22.85
C TYR A 139 2.64 -15.31 22.66
N LYS A 140 3.53 -14.34 22.91
CA LYS A 140 3.31 -12.91 22.64
C LYS A 140 4.20 -12.49 21.48
N ASN A 141 3.68 -12.54 20.27
CA ASN A 141 4.44 -12.11 19.11
C ASN A 141 4.36 -10.60 18.88
N THR A 142 5.44 -10.07 18.32
CA THR A 142 5.58 -8.65 17.99
C THR A 142 4.52 -8.23 16.99
N ILE A 143 4.11 -9.11 16.06
CA ILE A 143 3.10 -8.76 15.07
C ILE A 143 1.70 -8.57 15.69
N ALA A 144 1.20 -9.45 16.57
CA ALA A 144 -0.11 -9.25 17.18
C ALA A 144 -0.14 -7.96 18.00
N ASN A 145 0.95 -7.65 18.70
CA ASN A 145 1.08 -6.41 19.47
C ASN A 145 1.19 -5.18 18.55
N GLY A 146 1.97 -5.26 17.46
CA GLY A 146 2.05 -4.22 16.45
C GLY A 146 0.68 -3.92 15.82
N LEU A 147 -0.06 -4.97 15.46
CA LEU A 147 -1.41 -4.85 14.89
C LEU A 147 -2.39 -4.26 15.90
N TYR A 148 -2.31 -4.67 17.16
CA TYR A 148 -3.12 -4.09 18.22
C TYR A 148 -2.82 -2.59 18.39
N PHE A 149 -1.56 -2.18 18.27
CA PHE A 149 -1.16 -0.77 18.26
C PHE A 149 -1.69 -0.01 17.03
N GLU A 150 -1.54 -0.56 15.81
CA GLU A 150 -2.07 0.07 14.59
C GLU A 150 -3.60 0.19 14.65
N LEU A 151 -4.29 -0.86 15.09
CA LEU A 151 -5.75 -0.88 15.19
C LEU A 151 -6.24 0.10 16.26
N SER A 152 -5.61 0.13 17.45
CA SER A 152 -5.93 1.08 18.51
C SER A 152 -5.74 2.53 18.04
N SER A 153 -4.58 2.84 17.44
CA SER A 153 -4.30 4.20 16.94
C SER A 153 -5.24 4.61 15.81
N LYS A 154 -5.63 3.69 14.91
CA LYS A 154 -6.59 3.96 13.83
C LYS A 154 -8.01 4.15 14.37
N LEU A 155 -8.47 3.34 15.32
CA LEU A 155 -9.76 3.53 15.98
C LEU A 155 -9.81 4.86 16.75
N PHE A 156 -8.73 5.24 17.44
CA PHE A 156 -8.64 6.57 18.06
C PHE A 156 -8.74 7.69 17.02
N LEU A 157 -8.03 7.56 15.89
CA LEU A 157 -8.09 8.54 14.81
C LEU A 157 -9.52 8.75 14.29
N LYS A 158 -10.31 7.67 14.16
CA LYS A 158 -11.69 7.73 13.64
C LYS A 158 -12.73 8.18 14.67
N THR A 159 -12.61 7.69 15.90
CA THR A 159 -13.67 7.86 16.91
C THR A 159 -13.37 8.94 17.94
N LYS A 160 -12.10 9.34 18.07
CA LYS A 160 -11.58 10.21 19.15
C LYS A 160 -11.87 9.67 20.56
N ASN A 161 -12.18 8.38 20.69
CA ASN A 161 -12.42 7.76 21.99
C ASN A 161 -11.08 7.50 22.71
N GLN A 162 -10.91 8.12 23.88
CA GLN A 162 -9.70 8.06 24.69
C GLN A 162 -9.29 6.64 25.09
N PHE A 163 -10.24 5.70 25.17
CA PHE A 163 -9.95 4.29 25.41
C PHE A 163 -8.92 3.75 24.41
N TYR A 164 -9.10 4.01 23.12
CA TYR A 164 -8.20 3.52 22.08
C TYR A 164 -6.83 4.23 22.11
N LEU A 165 -6.78 5.50 22.52
CA LEU A 165 -5.52 6.20 22.72
C LEU A 165 -4.70 5.56 23.85
N ASN A 166 -5.35 5.26 24.98
CA ASN A 166 -4.69 4.62 26.12
C ASN A 166 -4.16 3.22 25.75
N GLU A 167 -4.96 2.44 25.01
CA GLU A 167 -4.53 1.12 24.53
C GLU A 167 -3.39 1.21 23.53
N ALA A 168 -3.39 2.19 22.62
CA ALA A 168 -2.27 2.43 21.71
C ALA A 168 -0.98 2.76 22.47
N GLN A 169 -1.02 3.69 23.43
CA GLN A 169 0.13 4.11 24.23
C GLN A 169 0.70 2.95 25.07
N LYS A 170 -0.18 2.23 25.79
CA LYS A 170 0.21 1.04 26.58
C LYS A 170 0.90 -0.02 25.71
N THR A 171 0.40 -0.22 24.49
CA THR A 171 0.94 -1.23 23.58
C THR A 171 2.27 -0.83 22.98
N ILE A 172 2.44 0.41 22.51
CA ILE A 172 3.74 0.84 21.97
C ILE A 172 4.81 0.90 23.06
N ASP A 173 4.45 1.28 24.28
CA ASP A 173 5.36 1.22 25.43
C ASP A 173 5.84 -0.21 25.67
N TRP A 174 4.96 -1.20 25.58
CA TRP A 174 5.33 -2.60 25.69
C TRP A 174 6.24 -3.06 24.53
N ILE A 175 5.92 -2.69 23.29
CA ILE A 175 6.75 -3.03 22.12
C ILE A 175 8.17 -2.48 22.29
N MET A 176 8.31 -1.21 22.67
CA MET A 176 9.61 -0.55 22.76
C MET A 176 10.42 -1.01 23.99
N ASN A 177 9.75 -1.31 25.12
CA ASN A 177 10.43 -1.61 26.39
C ASN A 177 10.47 -3.08 26.77
N VAL A 178 9.69 -3.95 26.15
CA VAL A 178 9.64 -5.39 26.47
C VAL A 178 10.02 -6.24 25.28
N ALA A 179 9.32 -6.11 24.14
CA ALA A 179 9.73 -6.79 22.92
C ALA A 179 11.12 -6.31 22.50
N LYS A 180 11.37 -4.99 22.64
CA LYS A 180 12.64 -4.28 22.45
C LYS A 180 13.25 -4.46 21.06
N LEU A 181 14.02 -3.46 20.64
CA LEU A 181 14.83 -3.60 19.44
C LEU A 181 16.03 -4.51 19.71
N TYR A 182 16.12 -5.60 18.97
CA TYR A 182 17.33 -6.39 18.78
C TYR A 182 18.37 -5.60 17.97
N ASP A 183 19.60 -5.54 18.50
CA ASP A 183 20.72 -4.78 17.94
C ASP A 183 20.40 -3.29 17.67
N GLY A 184 19.41 -2.74 18.41
CA GLY A 184 18.95 -1.35 18.29
C GLY A 184 18.23 -1.00 16.98
N LYS A 185 17.90 -1.98 16.13
CA LYS A 185 17.37 -1.73 14.77
C LYS A 185 16.10 -2.49 14.43
N VAL A 186 15.99 -3.75 14.86
CA VAL A 186 14.92 -4.64 14.42
C VAL A 186 14.26 -5.38 15.58
N PHE A 187 13.06 -5.90 15.38
CA PHE A 187 12.38 -6.70 16.38
C PHE A 187 12.60 -8.19 16.10
N LEU A 188 12.70 -8.98 17.17
CA LEU A 188 12.53 -10.44 17.10
C LEU A 188 11.03 -10.77 17.09
N ASP A 189 10.70 -11.97 16.65
CA ASP A 189 9.32 -12.39 16.42
C ASP A 189 8.44 -12.33 17.67
N GLY A 190 8.98 -12.63 18.86
CA GLY A 190 8.18 -12.53 20.07
C GLY A 190 8.76 -13.15 21.32
N ILE A 191 7.91 -13.25 22.34
CA ILE A 191 8.23 -13.77 23.66
C ILE A 191 7.49 -15.07 23.91
N LYS A 192 8.23 -16.16 24.09
CA LYS A 192 7.73 -17.50 24.46
C LYS A 192 7.83 -17.76 25.96
N ASN A 193 7.16 -18.81 26.41
CA ASN A 193 7.18 -19.29 27.79
C ASN A 193 6.77 -18.18 28.78
N ILE A 194 5.63 -17.53 28.49
CA ILE A 194 5.18 -16.36 29.27
C ILE A 194 4.86 -16.70 30.74
N ASP A 195 4.72 -17.98 31.05
CA ASP A 195 4.49 -18.50 32.41
C ASP A 195 5.79 -18.76 33.18
N SER A 196 6.95 -18.57 32.55
CA SER A 196 8.25 -18.79 33.20
C SER A 196 9.29 -17.77 32.76
N THR A 197 10.10 -18.11 31.75
CA THR A 197 11.33 -17.38 31.44
C THR A 197 11.15 -16.13 30.61
N CYS A 198 9.98 -15.91 30.01
CA CYS A 198 9.72 -14.76 29.12
C CYS A 198 10.86 -14.59 28.08
N SER A 199 11.16 -15.65 27.32
CA SER A 199 12.28 -15.65 26.39
C SER A 199 11.90 -14.92 25.10
N LEU A 200 12.54 -13.79 24.83
CA LEU A 200 12.52 -13.14 23.53
C LEU A 200 13.30 -14.01 22.51
N ASN A 201 12.64 -14.43 21.44
CA ASN A 201 13.23 -15.26 20.39
C ASN A 201 12.47 -15.14 19.05
N GLY A 202 12.92 -15.90 18.05
CA GLY A 202 12.26 -16.02 16.75
C GLY A 202 12.94 -15.23 15.64
N GLY A 203 12.32 -15.23 14.46
CA GLY A 203 12.85 -14.57 13.27
C GLY A 203 12.74 -13.05 13.31
N ILE A 204 13.41 -12.40 12.38
CA ILE A 204 13.32 -10.97 12.10
C ILE A 204 12.58 -10.81 10.77
N TYR A 205 11.44 -10.13 10.79
CA TYR A 205 10.52 -10.04 9.67
C TYR A 205 10.11 -8.59 9.41
N SER A 206 10.09 -8.17 8.15
CA SER A 206 9.96 -6.74 7.80
C SER A 206 8.59 -6.13 8.16
N TYR A 207 7.53 -6.92 8.07
CA TYR A 207 6.15 -6.47 8.29
C TYR A 207 5.87 -5.92 9.70
N GLN A 208 6.63 -6.37 10.71
CA GLN A 208 6.49 -5.86 12.08
C GLN A 208 6.75 -4.35 12.11
N HIS A 209 7.80 -3.88 11.43
CA HIS A 209 8.10 -2.45 11.29
C HIS A 209 7.03 -1.72 10.48
N GLY A 210 6.53 -2.32 9.39
CA GLY A 210 5.50 -1.68 8.57
C GLY A 210 4.23 -1.33 9.34
N VAL A 211 3.78 -2.26 10.18
CA VAL A 211 2.60 -2.08 11.05
C VAL A 211 2.87 -1.07 12.16
N ILE A 212 4.02 -1.16 12.84
CA ILE A 212 4.35 -0.22 13.93
C ILE A 212 4.52 1.21 13.39
N ILE A 213 5.18 1.38 12.24
CA ILE A 213 5.29 2.68 11.55
C ILE A 213 3.89 3.21 11.19
N SER A 214 3.00 2.36 10.66
CA SER A 214 1.61 2.75 10.36
C SER A 214 0.87 3.24 11.61
N GLY A 215 1.04 2.56 12.74
CA GLY A 215 0.45 2.98 14.02
C GLY A 215 0.99 4.33 14.51
N MET A 216 2.30 4.57 14.41
CA MET A 216 2.89 5.88 14.74
C MET A 216 2.37 6.99 13.82
N VAL A 217 2.20 6.72 12.51
CA VAL A 217 1.58 7.66 11.57
C VAL A 217 0.13 7.96 11.94
N ASN A 218 -0.65 6.96 12.37
CA ASN A 218 -2.02 7.18 12.86
C ASN A 218 -2.05 8.05 14.12
N MET A 219 -1.12 7.83 15.06
CA MET A 219 -0.97 8.65 16.26
C MET A 219 -0.62 10.09 15.93
N TYR A 220 0.31 10.32 14.99
CA TYR A 220 0.62 11.65 14.47
C TYR A 220 -0.62 12.31 13.86
N LYS A 221 -1.34 11.63 12.97
CA LYS A 221 -2.57 12.16 12.36
C LYS A 221 -3.65 12.48 13.39
N ALA A 222 -3.72 11.72 14.49
CA ALA A 222 -4.75 11.89 15.50
C ALA A 222 -4.46 13.00 16.52
N THR A 223 -3.18 13.25 16.82
CA THR A 223 -2.72 14.13 17.91
C THR A 223 -1.91 15.35 17.45
N SER A 224 -1.40 15.33 16.22
CA SER A 224 -0.44 16.28 15.67
C SER A 224 0.91 16.34 16.42
N ASP A 225 1.21 15.39 17.29
CA ASP A 225 2.48 15.31 18.00
C ASP A 225 3.61 14.79 17.07
N GLN A 226 4.57 15.67 16.80
CA GLN A 226 5.72 15.42 15.92
C GLN A 226 6.66 14.33 16.45
N ASN A 227 6.62 14.00 17.75
CA ASN A 227 7.42 12.92 18.31
C ASN A 227 7.07 11.57 17.70
N TRP A 228 5.80 11.33 17.36
CA TRP A 228 5.38 10.11 16.66
C TRP A 228 6.00 10.03 15.27
N LEU A 229 6.02 11.16 14.55
CA LEU A 229 6.61 11.24 13.22
C LEU A 229 8.13 11.01 13.25
N GLY A 230 8.82 11.66 14.20
CA GLY A 230 10.26 11.49 14.40
C GLY A 230 10.64 10.04 14.71
N GLN A 231 9.90 9.37 15.59
CA GLN A 231 10.11 7.95 15.91
C GLN A 231 9.85 7.05 14.70
N ALA A 232 8.78 7.32 13.93
CA ALA A 232 8.47 6.55 12.73
C ALA A 232 9.56 6.69 11.66
N VAL A 233 10.08 7.91 11.44
CA VAL A 233 11.21 8.16 10.53
C VAL A 233 12.46 7.42 11.00
N GLN A 234 12.81 7.53 12.29
CA GLN A 234 13.98 6.85 12.83
C GLN A 234 13.87 5.33 12.69
N MET A 235 12.70 4.75 12.99
CA MET A 235 12.44 3.32 12.83
C MET A 235 12.57 2.89 11.37
N ALA A 236 11.96 3.63 10.43
CA ALA A 236 12.03 3.34 9.01
C ALA A 236 13.46 3.38 8.46
N VAL A 237 14.23 4.40 8.84
CA VAL A 237 15.63 4.57 8.38
C VAL A 237 16.53 3.49 8.98
N ASN A 238 16.40 3.20 10.27
CA ASN A 238 17.25 2.21 10.95
C ASN A 238 17.00 0.79 10.46
N SER A 239 15.79 0.47 10.00
CA SER A 239 15.45 -0.87 9.52
C SER A 239 15.95 -1.17 8.09
N ILE A 240 16.31 -0.14 7.30
CA ILE A 240 16.76 -0.30 5.90
C ILE A 240 17.91 -1.30 5.79
N SER A 241 18.94 -1.19 6.64
CA SER A 241 20.12 -2.07 6.56
C SER A 241 19.80 -3.55 6.80
N SER A 242 18.70 -3.84 7.49
CA SER A 242 18.28 -5.21 7.80
C SER A 242 17.37 -5.79 6.71
N PHE A 243 16.49 -4.97 6.15
CA PHE A 243 15.48 -5.39 5.17
C PHE A 243 15.81 -4.99 3.73
N SER A 244 17.10 -4.80 3.43
CA SER A 244 17.55 -4.57 2.05
C SER A 244 18.86 -5.27 1.74
N THR A 245 19.06 -5.53 0.45
CA THR A 245 20.36 -5.85 -0.16
C THR A 245 20.50 -4.97 -1.40
N ASN A 246 21.63 -4.29 -1.55
CA ASN A 246 21.86 -3.36 -2.67
C ASN A 246 20.76 -2.28 -2.82
N ASN A 247 20.19 -1.80 -1.70
CA ASN A 247 19.04 -0.89 -1.66
C ASN A 247 17.78 -1.42 -2.35
N VAL A 248 17.60 -2.74 -2.40
CA VAL A 248 16.35 -3.40 -2.81
C VAL A 248 15.79 -4.16 -1.62
N ILE A 249 14.50 -4.00 -1.37
CA ILE A 249 13.82 -4.61 -0.22
C ILE A 249 13.90 -6.14 -0.32
N ARG A 250 14.20 -6.76 0.83
CA ARG A 250 14.22 -8.22 1.02
C ARG A 250 13.77 -8.59 2.43
N GLU A 251 13.45 -9.86 2.63
CA GLU A 251 13.26 -10.39 3.98
C GLU A 251 14.60 -10.72 4.67
N TYR A 252 14.61 -10.59 6.01
CA TYR A 252 15.80 -10.90 6.81
C TYR A 252 15.89 -12.39 7.16
N SER A 253 14.85 -12.91 7.84
CA SER A 253 14.79 -14.30 8.30
C SER A 253 13.96 -15.22 7.40
N SER A 254 13.41 -14.72 6.29
CA SER A 254 12.73 -15.55 5.30
C SER A 254 13.40 -15.42 3.93
N CYS A 255 12.64 -15.28 2.87
CA CYS A 255 13.09 -15.42 1.49
C CYS A 255 14.11 -14.37 1.02
N ASP A 256 14.50 -14.49 -0.26
CA ASP A 256 15.41 -13.58 -0.97
C ASP A 256 16.91 -13.72 -0.60
N ARG A 257 17.30 -14.76 0.16
CA ARG A 257 18.70 -15.19 0.28
C ARG A 257 19.05 -16.24 -0.79
N SER A 258 20.15 -16.03 -1.52
CA SER A 258 20.61 -17.00 -2.52
C SER A 258 21.05 -18.31 -1.87
N GLY A 259 20.68 -19.45 -2.48
CA GLY A 259 21.27 -20.75 -2.16
C GLY A 259 20.48 -21.69 -1.23
N SER A 260 19.33 -21.28 -0.67
CA SER A 260 18.46 -22.21 0.07
C SER A 260 16.99 -21.79 -0.08
N ALA A 261 16.20 -22.64 -0.74
CA ALA A 261 14.75 -22.55 -0.91
C ALA A 261 14.19 -21.12 -1.13
N ASN A 262 13.89 -20.77 -2.39
CA ASN A 262 13.04 -19.63 -2.79
C ASN A 262 11.60 -19.68 -2.22
N ASP A 263 11.36 -20.44 -1.16
CA ASP A 263 10.07 -20.61 -0.53
C ASP A 263 10.03 -19.72 0.71
N CYS A 264 9.42 -18.54 0.58
CA CYS A 264 9.09 -17.67 1.72
C CYS A 264 8.09 -18.32 2.70
N GLY A 265 7.72 -19.60 2.51
CA GLY A 265 6.44 -20.12 2.99
C GLY A 265 5.29 -19.31 2.41
N ASN A 266 4.06 -19.66 2.75
CA ASN A 266 2.92 -18.87 2.31
C ASN A 266 2.85 -17.51 3.01
N ASP A 267 3.23 -17.42 4.28
CA ASP A 267 3.06 -16.19 5.05
C ASP A 267 4.17 -15.18 4.76
N GLY A 268 5.43 -15.63 4.76
CA GLY A 268 6.58 -14.76 4.54
C GLY A 268 6.59 -14.07 3.18
N ALA A 269 5.82 -14.60 2.21
CA ALA A 269 5.69 -13.99 0.89
C ALA A 269 4.96 -12.63 0.91
N LEU A 270 4.21 -12.32 1.97
CA LEU A 270 3.45 -11.07 2.09
C LEU A 270 4.19 -9.97 2.87
N PHE A 271 5.21 -10.34 3.65
CA PHE A 271 5.77 -9.46 4.67
C PHE A 271 6.35 -8.17 4.09
N LYS A 272 7.06 -8.24 2.96
CA LYS A 272 7.68 -7.07 2.33
C LYS A 272 6.65 -6.04 1.86
N GLY A 273 5.50 -6.50 1.35
CA GLY A 273 4.43 -5.59 0.92
C GLY A 273 3.88 -4.78 2.09
N ILE A 274 3.70 -5.42 3.24
CA ILE A 274 3.23 -4.76 4.47
C ILE A 274 4.29 -3.79 5.01
N TYR A 275 5.58 -4.15 4.91
CA TYR A 275 6.66 -3.22 5.23
C TYR A 275 6.62 -1.98 4.34
N VAL A 276 6.54 -2.18 3.02
CA VAL A 276 6.37 -1.11 2.02
C VAL A 276 5.17 -0.23 2.35
N ARG A 277 4.04 -0.83 2.77
CA ARG A 277 2.83 -0.11 3.18
C ARG A 277 3.07 0.88 4.31
N GLY A 278 3.78 0.46 5.36
CA GLY A 278 4.19 1.38 6.43
C GLY A 278 5.08 2.51 5.92
N LEU A 279 6.05 2.19 5.06
CA LEU A 279 6.98 3.17 4.51
C LEU A 279 6.30 4.24 3.66
N TYR A 280 5.41 3.88 2.73
CA TYR A 280 4.75 4.90 1.92
C TYR A 280 3.70 5.68 2.70
N ARG A 281 3.04 5.09 3.72
CA ARG A 281 2.14 5.83 4.62
C ARG A 281 2.88 6.88 5.44
N LEU A 282 4.13 6.60 5.82
CA LEU A 282 5.03 7.60 6.41
C LEU A 282 5.34 8.72 5.41
N LEU A 283 5.72 8.38 4.18
CA LEU A 283 6.03 9.38 3.16
C LEU A 283 4.83 10.24 2.73
N GLN A 284 3.61 9.71 2.81
CA GLN A 284 2.39 10.50 2.58
C GLN A 284 2.24 11.68 3.55
N VAL A 285 2.80 11.58 4.76
CA VAL A 285 2.72 12.65 5.78
C VAL A 285 4.00 13.47 5.89
N THR A 286 5.18 12.90 5.62
CA THR A 286 6.46 13.61 5.69
C THR A 286 6.87 14.29 4.39
N GLY A 287 6.33 13.82 3.25
CA GLY A 287 6.93 14.02 1.94
C GLY A 287 8.31 13.37 1.82
N VAL A 288 8.95 13.58 0.67
CA VAL A 288 10.36 13.23 0.45
C VAL A 288 11.22 14.43 0.84
N ASN A 289 12.01 14.28 1.89
CA ASN A 289 12.89 15.32 2.43
C ASN A 289 14.25 14.71 2.85
N PRO A 290 15.24 15.49 3.31
CA PRO A 290 16.55 14.94 3.67
C PRO A 290 16.51 13.77 4.67
N GLN A 291 15.60 13.79 5.65
CA GLN A 291 15.45 12.74 6.67
C GLN A 291 14.80 11.46 6.13
N THR A 292 13.95 11.59 5.10
CA THR A 292 13.18 10.46 4.52
C THR A 292 13.66 10.03 3.13
N SER A 293 14.67 10.71 2.59
CA SER A 293 15.23 10.47 1.25
C SER A 293 15.73 9.04 1.05
N SER A 294 16.30 8.42 2.08
CA SER A 294 16.75 7.02 2.05
C SER A 294 15.59 6.03 1.94
N VAL A 295 14.45 6.32 2.58
CA VAL A 295 13.22 5.52 2.49
C VAL A 295 12.63 5.63 1.09
N ALA A 296 12.52 6.85 0.54
CA ALA A 296 12.03 7.06 -0.82
C ALA A 296 12.93 6.35 -1.85
N LYS A 297 14.25 6.47 -1.70
CA LYS A 297 15.22 5.78 -2.56
C LYS A 297 15.11 4.26 -2.49
N LEU A 298 14.89 3.69 -1.30
CA LEU A 298 14.67 2.25 -1.13
C LEU A 298 13.43 1.77 -1.91
N LEU A 299 12.33 2.52 -1.83
CA LEU A 299 11.09 2.20 -2.53
C LEU A 299 11.25 2.32 -4.06
N SER A 300 11.84 3.40 -4.56
CA SER A 300 12.09 3.59 -6.00
C SER A 300 13.05 2.54 -6.55
N ASN A 301 14.15 2.24 -5.85
CA ASN A 301 15.11 1.23 -6.30
C ASN A 301 14.48 -0.17 -6.32
N SER A 302 13.65 -0.50 -5.33
CA SER A 302 12.95 -1.78 -5.29
C SER A 302 11.96 -1.92 -6.44
N TRP A 303 11.24 -0.84 -6.76
CA TRP A 303 10.33 -0.78 -7.91
C TRP A 303 11.07 -0.99 -9.22
N ASN A 304 12.14 -0.23 -9.46
CA ASN A 304 12.95 -0.35 -10.67
C ASN A 304 13.49 -1.77 -10.82
N SER A 305 14.06 -2.33 -9.74
CA SER A 305 14.55 -3.71 -9.73
C SER A 305 13.45 -4.71 -10.10
N LEU A 306 12.28 -4.65 -9.44
CA LEU A 306 11.15 -5.51 -9.77
C LEU A 306 10.74 -5.38 -11.24
N THR A 307 10.58 -4.16 -11.75
CA THR A 307 10.14 -3.93 -13.14
C THR A 307 11.15 -4.41 -14.17
N GLU A 308 12.45 -4.27 -13.90
CA GLU A 308 13.53 -4.65 -14.83
C GLU A 308 13.85 -6.15 -14.79
N THR A 309 13.76 -6.78 -13.62
CA THR A 309 14.30 -8.14 -13.41
C THR A 309 13.25 -9.23 -13.25
N ASP A 310 12.09 -8.92 -12.66
CA ASP A 310 11.14 -9.94 -12.17
C ASP A 310 9.66 -9.63 -12.49
N MET A 311 9.37 -8.60 -13.28
CA MET A 311 8.10 -8.42 -13.97
C MET A 311 8.20 -8.88 -15.42
N TYR A 312 7.23 -9.66 -15.86
CA TYR A 312 7.16 -10.08 -17.26
C TYR A 312 5.72 -10.06 -17.77
N SER A 313 5.60 -9.86 -19.07
CA SER A 313 4.35 -9.90 -19.78
C SER A 313 4.14 -11.28 -20.39
N ALA A 314 3.04 -11.94 -20.03
CA ALA A 314 2.63 -13.20 -20.69
C ALA A 314 1.92 -12.90 -22.03
N ASN A 315 1.30 -11.73 -22.15
CA ASN A 315 0.72 -11.17 -23.37
C ASN A 315 0.72 -9.62 -23.29
N PRO A 316 0.53 -8.89 -24.40
CA PRO A 316 0.67 -7.43 -24.44
C PRO A 316 -0.17 -6.64 -23.41
N GLN A 317 -1.20 -7.25 -22.82
CA GLN A 317 -2.12 -6.61 -21.87
C GLN A 317 -1.86 -6.97 -20.40
N THR A 318 -0.93 -7.89 -20.11
CA THR A 318 -0.68 -8.40 -18.75
C THR A 318 0.75 -8.15 -18.32
N LEU A 319 0.92 -7.80 -17.04
CA LEU A 319 2.19 -7.79 -16.32
C LEU A 319 2.08 -8.62 -15.04
N VAL A 320 2.94 -9.62 -14.87
CA VAL A 320 2.98 -10.49 -13.69
C VAL A 320 4.25 -10.20 -12.91
N ALA A 321 4.12 -9.90 -11.62
CA ALA A 321 5.25 -9.64 -10.73
C ALA A 321 5.75 -10.91 -10.03
N GLY A 322 7.06 -11.00 -9.85
CA GLY A 322 7.69 -12.04 -9.06
C GLY A 322 7.97 -11.63 -7.62
N LEU A 323 8.18 -12.66 -6.80
CA LEU A 323 8.33 -12.52 -5.36
C LEU A 323 9.67 -11.90 -4.94
N ASN A 324 10.77 -12.14 -5.66
CA ASN A 324 12.12 -11.74 -5.21
C ASN A 324 12.60 -10.52 -5.99
N TRP A 325 12.41 -9.33 -5.41
CA TRP A 325 12.75 -8.06 -6.06
C TRP A 325 14.24 -7.81 -6.17
N ALA A 326 15.05 -8.38 -5.27
CA ALA A 326 16.51 -8.29 -5.28
C ALA A 326 17.16 -9.31 -6.24
N GLY A 327 16.36 -10.06 -7.00
CA GLY A 327 16.81 -11.10 -7.92
C GLY A 327 15.73 -11.48 -8.94
N LYS A 328 15.68 -12.77 -9.29
CA LYS A 328 14.61 -13.36 -10.10
C LYS A 328 13.89 -14.42 -9.28
N SER A 329 12.57 -14.47 -9.39
CA SER A 329 11.74 -15.47 -8.72
C SER A 329 11.02 -16.37 -9.71
N GLN A 330 10.91 -17.64 -9.35
CA GLN A 330 10.00 -18.57 -10.01
C GLN A 330 8.58 -18.49 -9.43
N ARG A 331 8.42 -17.90 -8.24
CA ARG A 331 7.13 -17.75 -7.58
C ARG A 331 6.49 -16.41 -7.94
N LYS A 332 5.32 -16.50 -8.58
CA LYS A 332 4.55 -15.38 -9.13
C LYS A 332 3.04 -15.52 -8.85
N ASP A 333 2.72 -16.07 -7.70
CA ASP A 333 1.35 -16.31 -7.25
C ASP A 333 0.65 -15.01 -6.81
N SER A 334 -0.57 -15.14 -6.30
CA SER A 334 -1.37 -14.02 -5.81
C SER A 334 -0.68 -13.23 -4.70
N ARG A 335 0.18 -13.85 -3.87
CA ARG A 335 0.92 -13.15 -2.81
C ARG A 335 2.01 -12.27 -3.38
N ALA A 336 2.71 -12.74 -4.42
CA ALA A 336 3.66 -11.91 -5.17
C ALA A 336 2.97 -10.70 -5.80
N GLN A 337 1.74 -10.86 -6.30
CA GLN A 337 0.98 -9.73 -6.86
C GLN A 337 0.54 -8.73 -5.78
N VAL A 338 0.10 -9.20 -4.59
CA VAL A 338 -0.27 -8.31 -3.47
C VAL A 338 0.88 -7.41 -3.06
N ILE A 339 2.08 -7.97 -2.84
CA ILE A 339 3.22 -7.16 -2.42
C ILE A 339 3.69 -6.20 -3.53
N ALA A 340 3.55 -6.60 -4.80
CA ALA A 340 3.87 -5.74 -5.93
C ALA A 340 2.88 -4.57 -6.06
N LEU A 341 1.60 -4.77 -5.69
CA LEU A 341 0.63 -3.68 -5.60
C LEU A 341 0.98 -2.69 -4.49
N ASP A 342 1.41 -3.16 -3.31
CA ASP A 342 1.92 -2.25 -2.27
C ASP A 342 3.14 -1.45 -2.76
N LEU A 343 4.05 -2.08 -3.51
CA LEU A 343 5.21 -1.39 -4.10
C LEU A 343 4.82 -0.40 -5.20
N LEU A 344 3.87 -0.75 -6.07
CA LEU A 344 3.29 0.19 -7.04
C LEU A 344 2.65 1.38 -6.33
N ASN A 345 1.87 1.13 -5.27
CA ASN A 345 1.23 2.18 -4.47
C ASN A 345 2.26 3.17 -3.91
N SER A 346 3.43 2.68 -3.51
CA SER A 346 4.51 3.56 -3.05
C SER A 346 5.00 4.54 -4.13
N GLN A 347 4.92 4.19 -5.41
CA GLN A 347 5.38 5.05 -6.52
C GLN A 347 4.50 6.29 -6.69
N TYR A 348 3.22 6.23 -6.33
CA TYR A 348 2.36 7.42 -6.27
C TYR A 348 2.78 8.43 -5.20
N VAL A 349 3.66 8.03 -4.27
CA VAL A 349 4.14 8.84 -3.16
C VAL A 349 5.60 9.27 -3.37
N VAL A 350 6.46 8.39 -3.90
CA VAL A 350 7.91 8.66 -4.05
C VAL A 350 8.29 9.30 -5.37
N SER A 351 7.53 9.06 -6.44
CA SER A 351 7.80 9.73 -7.71
C SER A 351 7.43 11.21 -7.54
N PRO A 352 8.36 12.15 -7.77
CA PRO A 352 7.96 13.53 -7.93
C PRO A 352 6.92 13.53 -9.06
N GLN A 353 5.73 14.01 -8.73
CA GLN A 353 4.66 14.26 -9.69
C GLN A 353 5.11 15.40 -10.61
N GLU A 354 6.14 15.16 -11.44
CA GLU A 354 6.65 16.15 -12.36
C GLU A 354 5.60 16.48 -13.42
N THR A 355 4.67 15.56 -13.68
CA THR A 355 3.54 15.78 -14.56
C THR A 355 2.26 15.51 -13.80
N LEU A 356 1.37 16.50 -13.75
CA LEU A 356 0.04 16.40 -13.15
C LEU A 356 -0.97 15.84 -14.14
N ALA A 357 -0.89 16.26 -15.40
CA ALA A 357 -1.74 15.75 -16.48
C ALA A 357 -1.12 15.98 -17.85
N CYS A 358 -1.51 15.15 -18.82
CA CYS A 358 -1.25 15.36 -20.25
C CYS A 358 -2.56 15.37 -21.03
N VAL A 359 -2.66 16.21 -22.06
CA VAL A 359 -3.77 16.26 -23.02
C VAL A 359 -3.25 15.95 -24.43
N TYR A 360 -4.08 15.29 -25.23
CA TYR A 360 -3.72 14.71 -26.52
C TYR A 360 -4.75 15.06 -27.59
N TRP A 361 -4.26 15.18 -28.82
CA TRP A 361 -5.07 15.64 -29.95
C TRP A 361 -5.89 14.53 -30.59
N ASP A 362 -5.41 13.30 -30.49
CA ASP A 362 -6.12 12.15 -31.03
C ASP A 362 -6.73 11.32 -29.89
N ALA A 363 -7.78 10.59 -30.20
CA ALA A 363 -8.24 9.50 -29.35
C ALA A 363 -7.14 8.43 -29.23
N ASN A 364 -7.06 7.76 -28.08
CA ASN A 364 -6.02 6.77 -27.74
C ASN A 364 -4.62 7.35 -27.49
N PHE A 365 -4.53 8.59 -27.00
CA PHE A 365 -3.26 9.23 -26.60
C PHE A 365 -2.27 9.44 -27.76
N GLY A 366 -2.77 9.49 -28.98
CA GLY A 366 -2.00 9.75 -30.19
C GLY A 366 -1.87 11.26 -30.50
N GLY A 367 -1.20 11.55 -31.61
CA GLY A 367 -1.08 12.90 -32.12
C GLY A 367 -0.15 13.79 -31.30
N ARG A 368 -0.39 15.11 -31.37
CA ARG A 368 0.33 16.09 -30.55
C ARG A 368 -0.07 15.91 -29.08
N GLN A 369 0.81 16.30 -28.16
CA GLN A 369 0.54 16.26 -26.73
C GLN A 369 1.09 17.50 -26.00
N ILE A 370 0.47 17.83 -24.87
CA ILE A 370 1.00 18.79 -23.88
C ILE A 370 0.82 18.19 -22.51
N CYS A 371 1.87 18.29 -21.69
CA CYS A 371 1.89 17.85 -20.30
C CYS A 371 2.12 19.03 -19.38
N TYR A 372 1.41 19.04 -18.26
CA TYR A 372 1.42 20.09 -17.26
C TYR A 372 2.06 19.58 -15.98
N THR A 373 2.89 20.42 -15.38
CA THR A 373 3.68 20.10 -14.19
C THR A 373 3.22 20.89 -12.97
N GLU A 374 2.32 21.85 -13.15
CA GLU A 374 1.82 22.76 -12.12
C GLU A 374 0.29 22.77 -12.12
N GLN A 375 -0.29 23.04 -10.95
CA GLN A 375 -1.71 23.31 -10.84
C GLN A 375 -1.99 24.72 -11.32
N GLY A 376 -3.16 24.93 -11.90
CA GLY A 376 -3.49 26.25 -12.40
C GLY A 376 -4.45 26.22 -13.56
N TYR A 377 -4.77 27.42 -13.98
CA TYR A 377 -5.59 27.72 -15.12
C TYR A 377 -4.70 27.84 -16.36
N TYR A 378 -5.15 27.29 -17.49
CA TYR A 378 -4.44 27.31 -18.75
C TYR A 378 -5.37 27.67 -19.90
N ASP A 379 -5.09 28.83 -20.51
CA ASP A 379 -5.60 29.18 -21.83
C ASP A 379 -4.76 28.55 -22.93
N ALA A 380 -5.44 28.07 -23.96
CA ALA A 380 -4.89 27.11 -24.89
C ALA A 380 -4.59 27.70 -26.29
N PRO A 381 -3.36 27.62 -26.81
CA PRO A 381 -3.09 27.79 -28.24
C PRO A 381 -3.62 26.65 -29.14
N TRP A 382 -4.23 25.61 -28.58
CA TRP A 382 -4.71 24.40 -29.29
C TRP A 382 -6.22 24.31 -29.45
N ASN A 383 -6.94 25.41 -29.19
CA ASN A 383 -8.39 25.58 -29.32
C ASN A 383 -9.08 24.49 -30.18
N ASP A 384 -10.04 23.78 -29.57
CA ASP A 384 -10.88 22.79 -30.26
C ASP A 384 -10.12 21.57 -30.80
N ALA A 385 -9.15 21.06 -30.04
CA ALA A 385 -8.34 19.92 -30.51
C ALA A 385 -8.09 18.81 -29.50
N ILE A 386 -8.66 18.85 -28.28
CA ILE A 386 -8.41 17.82 -27.27
C ILE A 386 -9.39 16.65 -27.44
N SER A 387 -8.83 15.45 -27.64
CA SER A 387 -9.59 14.20 -27.82
C SER A 387 -9.37 13.19 -26.69
N SER A 388 -8.22 13.21 -26.02
CA SER A 388 -7.91 12.30 -24.89
C SER A 388 -6.99 12.97 -23.87
N LEU A 389 -6.94 12.43 -22.65
CA LEU A 389 -6.07 12.95 -21.59
C LEU A 389 -5.63 11.87 -20.61
N ILE A 390 -4.53 12.12 -19.92
CA ILE A 390 -4.04 11.30 -18.82
C ILE A 390 -3.85 12.23 -17.62
N VAL A 391 -4.58 12.00 -16.54
CA VAL A 391 -4.30 12.67 -15.27
C VAL A 391 -3.32 11.79 -14.51
N VAL A 392 -2.06 12.24 -14.47
CA VAL A 392 -0.91 11.49 -13.93
C VAL A 392 -0.83 11.62 -12.42
N ALA A 393 -1.35 12.73 -11.88
CA ALA A 393 -1.36 12.99 -10.45
C ALA A 393 -2.65 12.51 -9.76
N PRO A 394 -2.56 11.55 -8.82
CA PRO A 394 -3.69 10.91 -8.19
C PRO A 394 -4.72 11.81 -7.49
N LYS A 395 -4.26 12.91 -6.90
CA LYS A 395 -5.13 13.89 -6.24
C LYS A 395 -5.59 15.01 -7.18
N CYS A 396 -5.06 15.03 -8.39
CA CYS A 396 -5.37 16.07 -9.34
C CYS A 396 -6.63 15.74 -10.13
N LYS A 397 -7.27 16.79 -10.61
CA LYS A 397 -8.37 16.74 -11.57
C LYS A 397 -8.03 17.71 -12.70
N VAL A 398 -8.42 17.32 -13.91
CA VAL A 398 -8.41 18.19 -15.08
C VAL A 398 -9.86 18.53 -15.40
N THR A 399 -10.20 19.81 -15.34
CA THR A 399 -11.49 20.31 -15.83
C THR A 399 -11.26 20.97 -17.18
N LEU A 400 -11.86 20.41 -18.22
CA LEU A 400 -11.89 21.01 -19.56
C LEU A 400 -13.08 21.96 -19.66
N ALA A 401 -12.93 23.05 -20.40
CA ALA A 401 -13.98 24.03 -20.66
C ALA A 401 -14.08 24.34 -22.17
N GLU A 402 -15.31 24.56 -22.64
CA GLU A 402 -15.57 24.87 -24.05
C GLU A 402 -14.95 26.19 -24.48
N ASP A 403 -15.04 27.20 -23.62
CA ASP A 403 -14.57 28.55 -23.92
C ASP A 403 -13.30 28.87 -23.13
N GLY A 404 -12.62 29.95 -23.52
CA GLY A 404 -11.57 30.57 -22.70
C GLY A 404 -12.10 31.02 -21.33
N ASN A 405 -11.22 31.23 -20.37
CA ASN A 405 -11.53 31.65 -18.99
C ASN A 405 -12.46 30.69 -18.23
N MET A 406 -12.35 29.39 -18.51
CA MET A 406 -13.23 28.36 -17.95
C MET A 406 -14.72 28.61 -18.22
N GLY A 407 -15.04 29.27 -19.33
CA GLY A 407 -16.41 29.56 -19.76
C GLY A 407 -17.10 28.36 -20.45
N GLY A 408 -18.40 28.49 -20.68
CA GLY A 408 -19.20 27.48 -21.36
C GLY A 408 -19.45 26.22 -20.52
N ARG A 409 -19.71 25.08 -21.16
CA ARG A 409 -19.83 23.80 -20.48
C ARG A 409 -18.45 23.34 -20.01
N THR A 410 -18.43 22.60 -18.91
CA THR A 410 -17.20 22.02 -18.37
C THR A 410 -17.33 20.51 -18.16
N LYS A 411 -16.20 19.82 -18.20
CA LYS A 411 -16.12 18.39 -17.94
C LYS A 411 -14.86 18.07 -17.14
N THR A 412 -15.04 17.43 -15.99
CA THR A 412 -13.94 17.13 -15.07
C THR A 412 -13.56 15.66 -15.13
N PHE A 413 -12.26 15.42 -15.21
CA PHE A 413 -11.64 14.10 -15.24
C PHE A 413 -10.71 13.96 -14.04
N GLY A 414 -10.85 12.85 -13.32
CA GLY A 414 -9.94 12.47 -12.24
C GLY A 414 -8.72 11.74 -12.77
N TYR A 415 -7.89 11.27 -11.85
CA TYR A 415 -6.73 10.43 -12.11
C TYR A 415 -7.00 9.28 -13.09
N GLY A 416 -6.00 8.98 -13.92
CA GLY A 416 -6.00 7.85 -14.85
C GLY A 416 -6.07 8.29 -16.30
N SER A 417 -6.13 7.28 -17.18
CA SER A 417 -6.11 7.46 -18.63
C SER A 417 -7.54 7.54 -19.18
N VAL A 418 -7.84 8.62 -19.88
CA VAL A 418 -9.13 8.88 -20.54
C VAL A 418 -8.89 8.84 -22.06
N PRO A 419 -9.04 7.66 -22.71
CA PRO A 419 -8.69 7.48 -24.12
C PRO A 419 -9.62 8.24 -25.08
N TYR A 420 -10.78 8.70 -24.59
CA TYR A 420 -11.71 9.53 -25.33
C TYR A 420 -12.51 10.41 -24.35
N VAL A 421 -12.46 11.73 -24.52
CA VAL A 421 -13.16 12.70 -23.63
C VAL A 421 -14.68 12.70 -23.79
N GLY A 422 -15.18 12.00 -24.82
CA GLY A 422 -16.60 11.86 -25.12
C GLY A 422 -17.03 12.74 -26.30
N LYS A 423 -18.05 12.27 -27.04
CA LYS A 423 -18.54 12.93 -28.26
C LYS A 423 -19.04 14.36 -28.00
N ASP A 424 -19.48 14.62 -26.78
CA ASP A 424 -19.98 15.90 -26.29
C ASP A 424 -18.89 16.93 -25.99
N PHE A 425 -17.62 16.50 -25.92
CA PHE A 425 -16.48 17.32 -25.48
C PHE A 425 -15.20 17.15 -26.34
N ASN A 426 -15.26 16.32 -27.38
CA ASN A 426 -14.15 16.08 -28.29
C ASN A 426 -13.93 17.28 -29.21
N ASP A 427 -12.70 17.76 -29.30
CA ASP A 427 -12.30 18.86 -30.20
C ASP A 427 -13.13 20.14 -29.99
N ILE A 428 -13.49 20.44 -28.73
CA ILE A 428 -14.17 21.70 -28.36
C ILE A 428 -13.53 22.40 -27.15
N THR A 429 -12.41 21.87 -26.65
CA THR A 429 -11.78 22.42 -25.44
C THR A 429 -10.94 23.64 -25.78
N SER A 430 -11.24 24.77 -25.14
CA SER A 430 -10.53 26.04 -25.32
C SER A 430 -9.80 26.53 -24.07
N SER A 431 -10.16 26.03 -22.89
CA SER A 431 -9.35 26.22 -21.67
C SER A 431 -9.43 25.01 -20.75
N LEU A 432 -8.47 24.90 -19.82
CA LEU A 432 -8.51 23.87 -18.79
C LEU A 432 -7.99 24.37 -17.44
N GLN A 433 -8.45 23.71 -16.38
CA GLN A 433 -8.01 23.90 -15.01
C GLN A 433 -7.46 22.59 -14.46
N ILE A 434 -6.26 22.65 -13.90
CA ILE A 434 -5.68 21.58 -13.09
C ILE A 434 -5.79 21.97 -11.62
N SER A 435 -6.39 21.10 -10.82
CA SER A 435 -6.54 21.29 -9.38
C SER A 435 -6.11 20.04 -8.64
N CYS A 436 -5.24 20.21 -7.65
CA CYS A 436 -4.71 19.19 -6.75
C CYS A 436 -4.81 19.73 -5.31
#